data_AF-A0A7Z9C1U8-F1
#
_entry.id   AF-A0A7Z9C1U8-F1
#
_cell.length_a   1.000
_cell.length_b   1.000
_cell.length_c   1.000
_cell.angle_alpha   90.00
_cell.angle_beta   90.00
_cell.angle_gamma   90.00
#
_symmetry.space_group_name_H-M   'P 1'
#
loop_
_entity.id
_entity.type
_entity.pdbx_description
1 polymer ?
#
loop_
_entity_poly.entity_id
_entity_poly.type
_entity_poly.pdbx_seq_one_letter_code
_entity_poly.pdbx_strand_id
1 'polypeptide(L)' 'MVSLWDFMKLSKTYHNTIKLFCKSSFDPREKLSLEEETLDLPLEERRIGGLGIYLTISGVDEFQYKRVGDRNLNIFIMYR' A
#
# COMPACT_ATOMS: atom_id res chain seq x y z
N MET A 1 -4.66 -23.52 3.73
CA MET A 1 -5.47 -22.35 3.33
C MET A 1 -5.69 -21.53 4.57
N VAL A 2 -5.01 -20.39 4.68
CA VAL A 2 -5.20 -19.45 5.81
C VAL A 2 -6.19 -18.41 5.32
N SER A 3 -7.28 -18.20 6.05
CA SER A 3 -8.38 -17.35 5.61
C SER A 3 -7.99 -15.87 5.72
N LEU A 4 -8.61 -15.01 4.90
CA LEU A 4 -8.44 -13.54 4.98
C LEU A 4 -8.67 -12.99 6.41
N TRP A 5 -9.48 -13.70 7.21
CA TRP A 5 -9.78 -13.38 8.59
C TRP A 5 -8.63 -13.64 9.56
N ASP A 6 -7.76 -14.62 9.26
CA ASP A 6 -6.57 -14.92 10.07
C ASP A 6 -5.48 -13.84 9.87
N PHE A 7 -5.41 -13.25 8.68
CA PHE A 7 -4.54 -12.10 8.37
C PHE A 7 -4.96 -10.84 9.16
N MET A 8 -6.28 -10.61 9.26
CA MET A 8 -6.85 -9.48 10.01
C MET A 8 -6.66 -9.61 11.53
N LYS A 9 -6.52 -10.82 12.09
CA LYS A 9 -6.33 -11.01 13.54
C LYS A 9 -4.90 -10.71 14.02
N LEU A 10 -3.89 -10.80 13.15
CA LEU A 10 -2.51 -10.41 13.47
C LEU A 10 -2.33 -8.88 13.65
N SER A 11 -3.34 -8.09 13.27
CA SER A 11 -3.34 -6.62 13.34
C SER A 11 -3.68 -6.05 14.73
N LYS A 12 -4.14 -6.86 15.69
CA LYS A 12 -4.58 -6.35 17.00
C LYS A 12 -3.47 -6.06 18.02
N THR A 13 -2.22 -5.99 17.59
CA THR A 13 -1.14 -5.49 18.45
C THR A 13 -0.32 -4.52 17.62
N TYR A 14 -0.69 -3.24 17.75
CA TYR A 14 0.01 -2.01 17.35
C TYR A 14 1.27 -2.23 16.50
N HIS A 15 1.24 -1.73 15.26
CA HIS A 15 2.19 -1.90 14.12
C HIS A 15 1.68 -2.89 13.05
N ASN A 16 0.69 -2.45 12.27
CA ASN A 16 0.18 -3.17 11.09
C ASN A 16 1.19 -3.09 9.93
N THR A 17 2.23 -3.90 10.00
CA THR A 17 3.19 -4.03 8.88
C THR A 17 2.68 -5.05 7.88
N ILE A 18 2.33 -4.62 6.67
CA ILE A 18 1.99 -5.53 5.56
C ILE A 18 3.25 -5.76 4.72
N LYS A 19 3.77 -6.99 4.74
CA LYS A 19 4.97 -7.39 4.00
C LYS A 19 4.55 -7.97 2.64
N LEU A 20 4.81 -7.23 1.57
CA LEU A 20 4.56 -7.66 0.20
C LEU A 20 5.85 -8.22 -0.41
N PHE A 21 5.81 -9.48 -0.85
CA PHE A 21 6.95 -10.15 -1.48
C PHE A 21 6.97 -9.79 -2.98
N CYS A 22 7.98 -9.05 -3.41
CA CYS A 22 8.25 -8.82 -4.83
C CYS A 22 9.77 -8.74 -5.06
N LYS A 23 10.23 -9.47 -6.08
CA LYS A 23 11.66 -9.58 -6.42
C LYS A 23 12.20 -8.26 -6.97
N SER A 24 11.39 -7.48 -7.68
CA SER A 24 11.76 -6.14 -8.15
C SER A 24 11.58 -5.11 -7.03
N SER A 25 12.45 -4.09 -7.03
CA SER A 25 12.21 -2.88 -6.26
C SER A 25 10.87 -2.29 -6.70
N PHE A 26 10.02 -1.95 -5.74
CA PHE A 26 8.74 -1.31 -6.00
C PHE A 26 8.45 -0.34 -4.86
N ASP A 27 8.69 0.95 -5.11
CA ASP A 27 8.33 2.01 -4.19
C ASP A 27 6.90 2.47 -4.48
N PRO A 28 5.93 2.21 -3.57
CA PRO A 28 4.53 2.56 -3.83
C PRO A 28 4.29 4.07 -3.93
N ARG A 29 5.20 4.90 -3.42
CA ARG A 29 5.07 6.36 -3.46
C ARG A 29 5.17 6.92 -4.88
N GLU A 30 5.87 6.21 -5.77
CA GLU A 30 5.95 6.55 -7.20
C GLU A 30 4.59 6.47 -7.90
N LYS A 31 3.61 5.79 -7.29
CA LYS A 31 2.25 5.70 -7.83
C LYS A 31 1.35 6.86 -7.42
N LEU A 32 1.72 7.64 -6.41
CA LEU A 32 0.86 8.69 -5.84
C LEU A 32 0.62 9.83 -6.82
N SER A 33 1.67 10.50 -7.27
CA SER A 33 1.57 11.66 -8.17
C SER A 33 0.82 11.31 -9.46
N LEU A 34 1.17 10.17 -10.02
CA LEU A 34 0.56 9.69 -11.25
C LEU A 34 -0.91 9.26 -11.08
N GLU A 35 -1.34 8.87 -9.87
CA GLU A 35 -2.76 8.57 -9.63
C GLU A 35 -3.55 9.85 -9.43
N GLU A 36 -3.02 10.81 -8.64
CA GLU A 36 -3.65 12.12 -8.39
C GLU A 36 -3.98 12.85 -9.69
N GLU A 37 -3.05 12.87 -10.65
CA GLU A 37 -3.25 13.48 -11.98
C GLU A 37 -4.37 12.83 -12.80
N THR A 38 -4.79 11.61 -12.46
CA THR A 38 -5.76 10.81 -13.22
C THR A 38 -7.10 10.65 -12.53
N LEU A 39 -7.27 11.20 -11.32
CA LEU A 39 -8.51 11.06 -10.53
C LEU A 39 -9.73 11.73 -11.19
N ASP A 40 -9.50 12.74 -12.03
CA ASP A 40 -10.54 13.45 -12.77
C ASP A 40 -10.91 12.78 -14.09
N LEU A 41 -10.12 11.80 -14.54
CA LEU A 41 -10.40 11.08 -15.78
C LEU A 41 -11.54 10.07 -15.59
N PRO A 42 -12.33 9.78 -16.65
CA PRO A 42 -13.22 8.63 -16.69
C PRO A 42 -12.46 7.34 -16.37
N LEU A 43 -13.14 6.35 -15.77
CA LEU A 43 -12.51 5.09 -15.34
C LEU A 43 -11.85 4.34 -16.51
N GLU A 44 -12.44 4.44 -17.70
CA GLU A 44 -11.99 3.82 -18.95
C GLU A 44 -10.66 4.37 -19.45
N GLU A 45 -10.34 5.63 -19.09
CA GLU A 45 -9.11 6.32 -19.47
C GLU A 45 -8.01 6.19 -18.41
N ARG A 46 -8.36 5.67 -17.22
CA ARG A 46 -7.40 5.43 -16.16
C ARG A 46 -6.55 4.20 -16.47
N ARG A 47 -5.25 4.37 -16.32
CA ARG A 47 -4.29 3.25 -16.36
C ARG A 47 -4.63 2.22 -15.27
N ILE A 48 -4.34 0.96 -15.56
CA ILE A 48 -4.53 -0.12 -14.58
C ILE A 48 -3.47 -0.02 -13.48
N GLY A 49 -3.94 0.06 -12.24
CA GLY A 49 -3.11 0.02 -11.03
C GLY A 49 -2.63 1.40 -10.59
N GLY A 50 -2.63 1.61 -9.26
CA GLY A 50 -2.31 2.90 -8.65
C GLY A 50 -3.40 3.31 -7.65
N LEU A 51 -4.68 3.24 -8.06
CA LEU A 51 -5.82 3.64 -7.22
C LEU A 51 -5.83 2.99 -5.82
N GLY A 52 -5.65 1.66 -5.75
CA GLY A 52 -5.61 0.96 -4.47
C GLY A 52 -4.43 1.38 -3.57
N ILE A 53 -3.29 1.69 -4.17
CA ILE A 53 -2.10 2.18 -3.45
C ILE A 53 -2.35 3.60 -2.94
N TYR A 54 -2.88 4.47 -3.81
CA TYR A 54 -3.29 5.82 -3.46
C TYR A 54 -4.24 5.82 -2.28
N LEU A 55 -5.37 5.11 -2.37
CA LEU A 55 -6.36 5.02 -1.29
C LEU A 55 -5.76 4.47 0.01
N THR A 56 -4.85 3.49 -0.07
CA THR A 56 -4.23 2.92 1.13
C THR A 56 -3.29 3.91 1.80
N ILE A 57 -2.49 4.66 1.04
CA ILE A 57 -1.54 5.64 1.58
C ILE A 57 -2.28 6.88 2.08
N SER A 58 -3.28 7.36 1.35
CA SER A 58 -4.10 8.51 1.75
C SER A 58 -5.01 8.23 2.95
N GLY A 59 -5.26 6.94 3.25
CA GLY A 59 -6.11 6.51 4.36
C GLY A 59 -5.39 6.26 5.69
N VAL A 60 -4.08 6.53 5.77
CA VAL A 60 -3.28 6.34 6.99
C VAL A 60 -2.63 7.65 7.39
N ASP A 61 -2.32 7.82 8.68
CA ASP A 61 -1.68 9.05 9.16
C ASP A 61 -0.23 9.18 8.70
N GLU A 62 0.47 8.04 8.62
CA GLU A 62 1.83 8.00 8.09
C GLU A 62 2.10 6.70 7.32
N PHE A 63 2.77 6.86 6.18
CA PHE A 63 3.21 5.76 5.33
C PHE A 63 4.74 5.77 5.18
N GLN A 64 5.38 4.65 5.50
CA GLN A 64 6.81 4.46 5.28
C GLN A 64 7.07 3.25 4.37
N TYR A 65 8.10 3.37 3.53
CA TYR A 65 8.58 2.30 2.67
C TYR A 65 10.06 2.01 2.93
N LYS A 66 10.40 0.73 3.01
CA LYS A 66 11.79 0.27 3.11
C LYS A 66 12.01 -0.97 2.25
N ARG A 67 13.11 -0.99 1.50
CA ARG A 67 13.63 -2.20 0.85
C ARG A 67 14.63 -2.88 1.79
N VAL A 68 14.45 -4.18 2.08
CA VAL A 68 15.42 -5.00 2.82
C VAL A 68 15.76 -6.24 2.00
N GLY A 69 16.94 -6.24 1.38
CA GLY A 69 17.36 -7.29 0.46
C GLY A 69 16.39 -7.42 -0.71
N ASP A 70 15.73 -8.58 -0.81
CA ASP A 70 14.75 -8.89 -1.84
C ASP A 70 13.29 -8.60 -1.43
N ARG A 71 13.07 -7.86 -0.33
CA ARG A 71 11.73 -7.61 0.25
C ARG A 71 11.34 -6.14 0.29
N ASN A 72 10.09 -5.85 -0.09
CA ASN A 72 9.45 -4.54 0.02
C ASN A 72 8.65 -4.50 1.33
N LEU A 73 9.01 -3.60 2.24
CA LEU A 73 8.32 -3.41 3.50
C LEU A 73 7.51 -2.12 3.41
N ASN A 74 6.19 -2.26 3.56
CA ASN A 74 5.25 -1.17 3.61
C ASN A 74 4.72 -1.07 5.04
N ILE A 75 4.94 0.08 5.67
CA ILE A 75 4.61 0.33 7.06
C ILE A 75 3.52 1.39 7.08
N PHE A 76 2.37 1.01 7.61
CA PHE A 76 1.18 1.84 7.70
C PHE A 76 0.94 2.19 9.17
N ILE A 77 0.94 3.48 9.50
CA ILE A 77 0.86 3.99 10.87
C ILE A 77 -0.44 4.76 11.03
N MET A 78 -1.16 4.45 12.12
CA MET A 78 -2.37 5.15 12.55
C MET A 78 -2.12 5.78 13.91
N TYR A 79 -2.34 7.09 14.03
CA TYR A 79 -2.43 7.81 15.29
C TYR A 79 -3.83 7.62 15.89
N ARG A 80 -3.92 7.69 17.22
CA ARG A 80 -5.17 7.48 17.98
C ARG A 80 -5.77 8.79 18.42
#